data_AF-A0AAJ1MM20-F1
#
_entry.id   AF-A0AAJ1MM20-F1
#
_cell.length_a   1.000
_cell.length_b   1.000
_cell.length_c   1.000
_cell.angle_alpha   90.00
_cell.angle_beta   90.00
_cell.angle_gamma   90.00
#
_symmetry.space_group_name_H-M   'P 1'
#
loop_
_entity.id
_entity.type
_entity.pdbx_description
1 polymer ?
#
loop_
_entity_poly.entity_id
_entity_poly.type
_entity_poly.pdbx_seq_one_letter_code
_entity_poly.pdbx_strand_id
1 'polypeptide(L)' 'MKQKYLTVQNVKDALKFLKSRRDHAKATNNKEWTKEYDNSIRVIAELSTIDV' A
#
# COMPACT_ATOMS: atom_id res chain seq x y z
N MET A 1 -6.82 -7.44 -24.80
CA MET A 1 -6.71 -7.83 -23.38
C MET A 1 -7.98 -7.39 -22.67
N LYS A 2 -8.63 -8.23 -21.84
CA LYS A 2 -9.79 -7.77 -21.06
C LYS A 2 -9.33 -6.65 -20.11
N GLN A 3 -9.99 -5.49 -20.14
CA GLN A 3 -9.75 -4.42 -19.18
C GLN A 3 -10.06 -4.96 -17.78
N LYS A 4 -9.02 -5.23 -16.99
CA LYS A 4 -9.20 -5.59 -15.58
C LYS A 4 -9.52 -4.29 -14.84
N TYR A 5 -10.76 -4.15 -14.40
CA TYR A 5 -11.16 -3.02 -13.57
C TYR A 5 -10.44 -3.10 -12.22
N LEU A 6 -10.05 -1.92 -11.70
CA LEU A 6 -9.58 -1.80 -10.33
C LEU A 6 -10.77 -2.12 -9.42
N THR A 7 -10.71 -3.22 -8.67
CA THR A 7 -11.74 -3.58 -7.69
C THR A 7 -11.29 -3.15 -6.30
N VAL A 8 -12.27 -2.95 -5.40
CA VAL A 8 -11.99 -2.71 -3.97
C VAL A 8 -11.09 -3.81 -3.41
N GLN A 9 -11.30 -5.07 -3.82
CA GLN A 9 -10.48 -6.19 -3.37
C GLN A 9 -9.02 -6.04 -3.82
N ASN A 10 -8.79 -5.71 -5.09
CA ASN A 10 -7.43 -5.52 -5.60
C ASN A 10 -6.70 -4.37 -4.88
N VAL A 11 -7.42 -3.31 -4.50
CA VAL A 11 -6.86 -2.20 -3.71
C VAL A 11 -6.51 -2.66 -2.29
N LYS A 12 -7.40 -3.43 -1.63
CA LYS A 12 -7.12 -4.00 -0.31
C LYS A 12 -5.90 -4.91 -0.33
N ASP A 13 -5.76 -5.74 -1.36
CA ASP A 13 -4.62 -6.65 -1.52
C ASP A 13 -3.32 -5.86 -1.74
N ALA A 14 -3.36 -4.78 -2.53
CA ALA A 14 -2.23 -3.87 -2.71
C ALA A 14 -1.83 -3.17 -1.39
N LEU A 15 -2.79 -2.64 -0.63
CA LEU A 15 -2.54 -2.03 0.67
C LEU A 15 -1.95 -3.03 1.68
N LYS A 16 -2.45 -4.27 1.70
CA LYS A 16 -1.90 -5.34 2.54
C LYS A 16 -0.45 -5.64 2.19
N PHE A 17 -0.13 -5.74 0.91
CA PHE A 17 1.23 -5.93 0.43
C PHE A 17 2.16 -4.78 0.86
N LEU A 18 1.73 -3.53 0.65
CA LEU A 18 2.53 -2.35 1.03
C LEU A 18 2.76 -2.26 2.54
N LYS A 19 1.74 -2.58 3.36
CA LYS A 19 1.88 -2.66 4.82
C LYS A 19 2.95 -3.68 5.21
N SER A 20 2.93 -4.87 4.61
CA SER A 20 3.96 -5.90 4.84
C SER A 20 5.37 -5.42 4.46
N ARG A 21 5.52 -4.70 3.35
CA ARG A 21 6.82 -4.14 2.92
C ARG A 21 7.31 -3.02 3.83
N ARG A 22 6.41 -2.16 4.29
CA ARG A 22 6.71 -1.17 5.32
C ARG A 22 7.20 -1.83 6.60
N ASP A 23 6.53 -2.87 7.07
CA ASP A 23 6.91 -3.55 8.32
C ASP A 23 8.27 -4.24 8.19
N HIS A 24 8.58 -4.80 7.03
CA HIS A 24 9.92 -5.30 6.71
C HIS A 24 10.99 -4.18 6.67
N ALA A 25 10.67 -3.02 6.07
CA ALA A 25 11.56 -1.86 6.06
C ALA A 25 11.83 -1.32 7.48
N LYS A 26 10.80 -1.32 8.34
CA LYS A 26 10.94 -0.99 9.77
C LYS A 26 11.84 -1.99 10.49
N ALA A 27 11.64 -3.29 10.26
CA ALA A 27 12.45 -4.35 10.87
C ALA A 27 13.94 -4.28 10.46
N THR A 28 14.22 -3.76 9.26
CA THR A 28 15.59 -3.56 8.75
C THR A 28 16.15 -2.15 9.02
N ASN A 29 15.48 -1.33 9.83
CA ASN A 29 15.83 0.07 10.11
C ASN A 29 15.98 0.96 8.85
N ASN A 30 15.38 0.57 7.73
CA ASN A 30 15.40 1.34 6.50
C ASN A 30 14.33 2.45 6.54
N LYS A 31 14.74 3.63 7.05
CA LYS A 31 13.86 4.79 7.26
C LYS A 31 13.37 5.41 5.96
N GLU A 32 14.15 5.35 4.89
CA GLU A 32 13.76 5.87 3.57
C GLU A 32 12.59 5.06 3.02
N TRP A 33 12.75 3.75 2.92
CA TRP A 33 11.73 2.84 2.40
C TRP A 33 10.48 2.83 3.28
N THR A 34 10.65 2.94 4.60
CA THR A 34 9.51 3.08 5.53
C THR A 34 8.66 4.29 5.15
N LYS A 35 9.27 5.46 4.90
CA LYS A 35 8.55 6.69 4.51
C LYS A 35 7.90 6.54 3.15
N GLU A 36 8.56 5.93 2.18
CA GLU A 36 8.00 5.70 0.85
C GLU A 36 6.75 4.82 0.89
N TYR A 37 6.79 3.73 1.67
CA TYR A 37 5.63 2.86 1.83
C TYR A 37 4.51 3.53 2.63
N ASP A 38 4.81 4.27 3.70
CA ASP A 38 3.79 5.02 4.43
C ASP A 38 3.09 6.05 3.54
N ASN A 39 3.84 6.79 2.71
CA ASN A 39 3.25 7.73 1.75
C ASN A 39 2.38 7.01 0.71
N SER A 40 2.86 5.88 0.17
CA SER A 40 2.12 5.09 -0.83
C SER A 40 0.80 4.54 -0.26
N ILE A 41 0.85 3.98 0.95
CA ILE A 41 -0.34 3.49 1.66
C ILE A 41 -1.36 4.61 1.85
N ARG A 42 -0.90 5.78 2.32
CA ARG A 42 -1.76 6.95 2.53
C ARG A 42 -2.46 7.38 1.25
N VAL A 43 -1.69 7.62 0.18
CA VAL A 43 -2.25 8.11 -1.10
C VAL A 43 -3.27 7.12 -1.68
N ILE A 44 -2.96 5.82 -1.68
CA ILE A 44 -3.88 4.81 -2.21
C ILE A 44 -5.15 4.74 -1.39
N ALA A 45 -5.06 4.85 -0.06
CA ALA A 45 -6.22 4.82 0.81
C ALA A 45 -7.13 6.03 0.64
N GLU A 46 -6.55 7.23 0.62
CA GLU A 46 -7.27 8.49 0.36
C GLU A 46 -8.00 8.43 -0.98
N LEU A 47 -7.34 7.94 -2.03
CA LEU A 47 -7.93 7.81 -3.37
C LEU A 47 -8.99 6.71 -3.48
N SER A 48 -8.94 5.70 -2.61
CA SER A 48 -9.87 4.56 -2.65
C SER A 48 -11.02 4.67 -1.66
N THR A 49 -11.06 5.71 -0.83
CA THR A 49 -12.03 5.87 0.28
C THR A 49 -12.04 4.68 1.25
N ILE A 50 -10.93 3.94 1.32
CA ILE A 50 -10.75 2.80 2.22
C ILE A 50 -10.08 3.30 3.49
N ASP A 51 -10.74 3.10 4.64
CA ASP A 51 -10.11 3.30 5.95
C ASP A 51 -8.92 2.34 6.13
N VAL A 52 -7.74 2.90 6.44
CA VAL A 52 -6.45 2.19 6.54
C VAL A 52 -6.23 1.57 7.90
#